data_AF-A0A4D6WUW7-F1
#
_entry.id   AF-A0A4D6WUW7-F1
#
_cell.length_a   1.000
_cell.length_b   1.000
_cell.length_c   1.000
_cell.angle_alpha   90.00
_cell.angle_beta   90.00
_cell.angle_gamma   90.00
#
_symmetry.space_group_name_H-M   'P 1'
#
loop_
_entity.id
_entity.type
_entity.pdbx_description
1 polymer ?
#
loop_
_entity_poly.entity_id
_entity_poly.type
_entity_poly.pdbx_seq_one_letter_code
_entity_poly.pdbx_strand_id
1 'polypeptide(L)'
;MSNLKKNIKYPSANFDASNLSNLINSSSYILTNTIVEDLAQNYNNDPFTGSLSTPVNSSSFTRALLENLPAYRSGISPRIKGLEVGMAHGYFLLGPFYLLGPLRNAEISLVSGFLSTISLILILTLCLSIYGNTSFDKNEPKDYLFTTVGWSKFTGGFSIGAIGGAGFAYLLLANVPVLQSFSLSIF
;
A
#
# COMPACT_ATOMS: atom_id res chain seq x y z
N MET A 1 96.97 5.80 -0.22
CA MET A 1 95.63 5.34 -0.61
C MET A 1 94.70 5.46 0.59
N SER A 2 93.75 6.39 0.72
CA SER A 2 92.59 6.69 -0.16
C SER A 2 91.85 5.44 -0.62
N ASN A 3 90.53 5.31 -0.60
CA ASN A 3 89.39 5.97 0.02
C ASN A 3 88.17 5.15 -0.48
N LEU A 4 87.03 5.28 0.20
CA LEU A 4 85.69 5.16 -0.40
C LEU A 4 85.11 3.76 -0.68
N LYS A 5 84.57 3.19 0.39
CA LYS A 5 83.40 2.29 0.38
C LYS A 5 82.17 3.13 0.00
N LYS A 6 81.69 3.07 -1.26
CA LYS A 6 80.45 3.75 -1.68
C LYS A 6 79.22 2.95 -1.23
N ASN A 7 78.45 3.59 -0.36
CA ASN A 7 77.20 3.10 0.21
C ASN A 7 76.06 3.51 -0.73
N ILE A 8 75.52 2.57 -1.52
CA ILE A 8 74.40 2.85 -2.43
C ILE A 8 73.10 2.71 -1.63
N LYS A 9 72.50 3.85 -1.27
CA LYS A 9 71.21 3.93 -0.59
C LYS A 9 70.10 3.87 -1.64
N TYR A 10 69.28 2.82 -1.61
CA TYR A 10 68.07 2.74 -2.43
C TYR A 10 67.05 3.79 -1.95
N PRO A 11 66.36 4.50 -2.86
CA PRO A 11 65.28 5.40 -2.47
C PRO A 11 64.10 4.57 -1.98
N SER A 12 63.81 4.62 -0.68
CA SER A 12 62.54 4.14 -0.15
C SER A 12 61.44 5.07 -0.68
N ALA A 13 60.58 4.57 -1.57
CA ALA A 13 59.33 5.24 -1.90
C ALA A 13 58.54 5.34 -0.59
N ASN A 14 58.56 6.52 0.03
CA ASN A 14 57.78 6.79 1.22
C ASN A 14 56.33 6.91 0.74
N PHE A 15 55.62 5.79 0.76
CA PHE A 15 54.21 5.73 0.40
C PHE A 15 53.46 6.54 1.44
N ASP A 16 53.09 7.76 1.06
CA ASP A 16 52.47 8.74 1.95
C ASP A 16 51.05 8.28 2.27
N ALA A 17 50.94 7.43 3.29
CA ALA A 17 49.69 6.81 3.74
C ALA A 17 48.64 7.86 4.14
N SER A 18 49.06 9.10 4.41
CA SER A 18 48.19 10.24 4.70
C SER A 18 47.32 10.63 3.49
N ASN A 19 47.85 10.55 2.27
CA ASN A 19 47.09 10.84 1.05
C ASN A 19 46.06 9.74 0.75
N LEU A 20 46.40 8.49 1.03
CA LEU A 20 45.48 7.38 0.86
C LEU A 20 44.38 7.36 1.93
N SER A 21 44.69 7.68 3.18
CA SER A 21 43.66 7.84 4.21
C SER A 21 42.69 8.96 3.85
N ASN A 22 43.16 10.07 3.26
CA ASN A 22 42.31 11.17 2.84
C ASN A 22 41.43 10.82 1.63
N LEU A 23 41.96 10.07 0.66
CA LEU A 23 41.20 9.56 -0.49
C LEU A 23 40.14 8.53 -0.08
N ILE A 24 40.48 7.62 0.82
CA ILE A 24 39.55 6.62 1.36
C ILE A 24 38.44 7.31 2.16
N ASN A 25 38.80 8.26 3.02
CA ASN A 25 37.83 9.04 3.77
C ASN A 25 36.91 9.81 2.82
N SER A 26 37.45 10.54 1.84
CA SER A 26 36.64 11.28 0.86
C SER A 26 35.73 10.37 0.03
N SER A 27 36.20 9.18 -0.35
CA SER A 27 35.38 8.18 -1.06
C SER A 27 34.29 7.60 -0.17
N SER A 28 34.59 7.36 1.11
CA SER A 28 33.60 6.89 2.09
C SER A 28 32.53 7.94 2.39
N TYR A 29 32.88 9.23 2.50
CA TYR A 29 31.93 10.33 2.66
C TYR A 29 31.02 10.48 1.43
N ILE A 30 31.56 10.34 0.21
CA ILE A 30 30.78 10.37 -1.02
C ILE A 30 29.83 9.17 -1.06
N LEU A 31 30.31 7.95 -0.81
CA LEU A 31 29.47 6.74 -0.77
C LEU A 31 28.37 6.86 0.29
N THR A 32 28.66 7.33 1.50
CA THR A 32 27.64 7.52 2.53
C THR A 32 26.59 8.54 2.11
N ASN A 33 26.98 9.65 1.48
CA ASN A 33 26.02 10.63 0.99
C ASN A 33 25.18 10.10 -0.17
N THR A 34 25.76 9.31 -1.07
CA THR A 34 25.00 8.67 -2.17
C THR A 34 24.02 7.64 -1.65
N ILE A 35 24.39 6.84 -0.65
CA ILE A 35 23.49 5.83 -0.06
C ILE A 35 22.38 6.50 0.75
N VAL A 36 22.68 7.59 1.48
CA VAL A 36 21.67 8.37 2.22
C VAL A 36 20.72 9.10 1.26
N GLU A 37 21.24 9.69 0.17
CA GLU A 37 20.41 10.25 -0.90
C GLU A 37 19.61 9.18 -1.64
N ASP A 38 20.05 7.93 -1.74
CA ASP A 38 19.25 6.87 -2.39
C ASP A 38 18.11 6.34 -1.49
N LEU A 39 18.30 6.39 -0.16
CA LEU A 39 17.33 5.89 0.81
C LEU A 39 16.29 6.93 1.26
N ALA A 40 16.60 8.23 1.17
CA ALA A 40 15.72 9.31 1.61
C ALA A 40 15.91 10.56 0.73
N GLN A 41 15.12 10.67 -0.34
CA GLN A 41 15.10 11.86 -1.20
C GLN A 41 13.99 12.82 -0.79
N ASN A 42 14.14 14.09 -1.15
CA ASN A 42 13.05 15.05 -1.05
C ASN A 42 11.88 14.59 -1.94
N TYR A 43 10.67 14.59 -1.39
CA TYR A 43 9.50 14.21 -2.16
C TYR A 43 9.30 15.17 -3.34
N ASN A 44 9.18 14.62 -4.54
CA ASN A 44 9.02 15.38 -5.78
C ASN A 44 10.14 16.44 -6.04
N ASN A 45 11.35 16.20 -5.52
CA ASN A 45 12.52 17.10 -5.62
C ASN A 45 12.34 18.47 -4.94
N ASP A 46 11.36 18.65 -4.06
CA ASP A 46 11.14 19.89 -3.32
C ASP A 46 11.37 19.66 -1.80
N PRO A 47 12.46 20.23 -1.23
CA PRO A 47 12.80 20.08 0.19
C PRO A 47 11.83 20.80 1.14
N PHE A 48 10.95 21.67 0.64
CA PHE A 48 9.96 22.38 1.46
C PHE A 48 8.62 21.66 1.57
N THR A 49 8.47 20.52 0.88
CA THR A 49 7.29 19.67 1.04
C THR A 49 7.43 18.79 2.28
N GLY A 50 6.36 18.66 3.07
CA GLY A 50 6.34 17.86 4.29
C GLY A 50 6.30 16.34 4.06
N SER A 51 7.04 15.83 3.06
CA SER A 51 7.06 14.41 2.68
C SER A 51 8.46 13.99 2.21
N LEU A 52 8.81 12.72 2.44
CA LEU A 52 10.07 12.11 1.98
C LEU A 52 9.79 10.98 0.96
N SER A 53 10.60 10.94 -0.08
CA SER A 53 10.72 9.81 -0.99
C SER A 53 11.54 8.72 -0.32
N THR A 54 10.86 7.69 0.15
CA THR A 54 11.46 6.49 0.73
C THR A 54 11.18 5.28 -0.18
N PRO A 55 11.97 4.20 -0.13
CA PRO A 55 11.70 2.97 -0.88
C PRO A 55 10.30 2.40 -0.68
N VAL A 56 9.66 2.70 0.46
CA VAL A 56 8.28 2.29 0.75
C VAL A 56 7.28 3.15 -0.03
N ASN A 57 7.50 4.48 -0.13
CA ASN A 57 6.55 5.43 -0.71
C ASN A 57 6.76 5.70 -2.21
N SER A 58 8.02 5.83 -2.64
CA SER A 58 8.38 6.30 -3.99
C SER A 58 9.01 5.25 -4.89
N SER A 59 9.05 3.97 -4.49
CA SER A 59 9.53 2.91 -5.38
C SER A 59 8.60 2.72 -6.57
N SER A 60 9.18 2.32 -7.71
CA SER A 60 8.43 2.03 -8.93
C SER A 60 7.37 0.95 -8.71
N PHE A 61 7.65 -0.03 -7.85
CA PHE A 61 6.70 -1.08 -7.47
C PHE A 61 5.53 -0.54 -6.63
N THR A 62 5.78 0.17 -5.52
CA THR A 62 4.69 0.71 -4.69
C THR A 62 3.84 1.67 -5.50
N ARG A 63 4.48 2.53 -6.31
CA ARG A 63 3.77 3.46 -7.18
C ARG A 63 2.90 2.74 -8.20
N ALA A 64 3.43 1.73 -8.88
CA ALA A 64 2.65 0.93 -9.83
C ALA A 64 1.49 0.17 -9.15
N LEU A 65 1.70 -0.33 -7.93
CA LEU A 65 0.63 -1.00 -7.17
C LEU A 65 -0.48 -0.02 -6.80
N LEU A 66 -0.12 1.13 -6.23
CA LEU A 66 -1.08 2.15 -5.80
C LEU A 66 -1.81 2.78 -6.97
N GLU A 67 -1.13 3.09 -8.08
CA GLU A 67 -1.75 3.65 -9.30
C GLU A 67 -2.77 2.68 -9.92
N ASN A 68 -2.60 1.37 -9.74
CA ASN A 68 -3.54 0.37 -10.21
C ASN A 68 -4.66 0.03 -9.21
N LEU A 69 -4.58 0.52 -7.97
CA LEU A 69 -5.61 0.28 -6.96
C LEU A 69 -6.93 0.96 -7.36
N PRO A 70 -8.10 0.38 -7.03
CA PRO A 70 -9.40 0.90 -7.48
C PRO A 70 -9.66 2.35 -7.07
N ALA A 71 -9.09 2.78 -5.93
CA ALA A 71 -9.20 4.16 -5.45
C ALA A 71 -8.48 5.16 -6.38
N TYR A 72 -7.25 4.86 -6.77
CA TYR A 72 -6.36 5.78 -7.48
C TYR A 72 -6.30 5.54 -8.99
N ARG A 73 -6.89 4.44 -9.48
CA ARG A 73 -6.94 4.15 -10.91
C ARG A 73 -7.63 5.28 -11.68
N SER A 74 -6.96 5.80 -12.69
CA SER A 74 -7.45 6.89 -13.54
C SER A 74 -8.50 6.40 -14.55
N GLY A 75 -9.39 7.29 -14.99
CA GLY A 75 -10.38 6.99 -16.04
C GLY A 75 -11.58 6.12 -15.63
N ILE A 76 -11.66 5.67 -14.37
CA ILE A 76 -12.81 4.88 -13.87
C ILE A 76 -13.84 5.78 -13.19
N SER A 77 -15.11 5.55 -13.53
CA SER A 77 -16.23 6.26 -12.90
C SER A 77 -16.28 6.02 -11.37
N PRO A 78 -16.61 7.03 -10.54
CA PRO A 78 -16.68 6.89 -9.09
C PRO A 78 -17.54 5.72 -8.58
N ARG A 79 -18.57 5.34 -9.33
CA ARG A 79 -19.45 4.20 -9.01
C ARG A 79 -18.71 2.86 -9.07
N ILE A 80 -17.92 2.61 -10.12
CA ILE A 80 -17.17 1.36 -10.27
C ILE A 80 -16.07 1.28 -9.22
N LYS A 81 -15.40 2.40 -8.92
CA LYS A 81 -14.44 2.48 -7.83
C LYS A 81 -15.07 2.07 -6.50
N GLY A 82 -16.25 2.62 -6.19
CA GLY A 82 -17.00 2.25 -4.99
C GLY A 82 -17.38 0.77 -4.98
N LEU A 83 -17.82 0.24 -6.12
CA LEU A 83 -18.23 -1.16 -6.26
C LEU A 83 -17.08 -2.15 -6.03
N GLU A 84 -15.92 -1.93 -6.63
CA GLU A 84 -14.74 -2.81 -6.46
C GLU A 84 -14.22 -2.77 -5.01
N VAL A 85 -14.17 -1.58 -4.42
CA VAL A 85 -13.82 -1.41 -2.99
C VAL A 85 -14.85 -2.10 -2.10
N GLY A 86 -16.14 -1.92 -2.38
CA GLY A 86 -17.24 -2.54 -1.66
C GLY A 86 -17.15 -4.07 -1.72
N MET A 87 -16.99 -4.64 -2.91
CA MET A 87 -16.84 -6.10 -3.09
C MET A 87 -15.71 -6.69 -2.25
N ALA A 88 -14.53 -6.05 -2.27
CA ALA A 88 -13.40 -6.51 -1.48
C ALA A 88 -13.68 -6.45 0.04
N HIS A 89 -14.23 -5.34 0.53
CA HIS A 89 -14.51 -5.17 1.96
C HIS A 89 -15.66 -6.07 2.43
N GLY A 90 -16.73 -6.20 1.66
CA GLY A 90 -17.85 -7.08 1.99
C GLY A 90 -17.45 -8.56 2.04
N TYR A 91 -16.59 -8.99 1.11
CA TYR A 91 -16.05 -10.35 1.11
C TYR A 91 -15.16 -10.60 2.34
N PHE A 92 -14.26 -9.67 2.65
CA PHE A 92 -13.32 -9.80 3.76
C PHE A 92 -13.99 -9.76 5.13
N LEU A 93 -14.94 -8.85 5.34
CA LEU A 93 -15.54 -8.59 6.66
C LEU A 93 -16.35 -9.76 7.21
N LEU A 94 -16.85 -10.66 6.35
CA LEU A 94 -17.59 -11.84 6.81
C LEU A 94 -16.73 -12.78 7.66
N GLY A 95 -15.44 -12.91 7.33
CA GLY A 95 -14.53 -13.87 7.97
C GLY A 95 -14.43 -13.70 9.49
N PRO A 96 -14.07 -12.50 10.00
CA PRO A 96 -13.99 -12.23 11.44
C PRO A 96 -15.30 -12.51 12.19
N PHE A 97 -16.45 -12.10 11.64
CA PHE A 97 -17.74 -12.30 12.30
C PHE A 97 -18.20 -13.76 12.29
N TYR A 98 -17.83 -14.52 11.27
CA TYR A 98 -18.12 -15.95 11.20
C TYR A 98 -17.27 -16.76 12.18
N LEU A 99 -15.95 -16.55 12.18
CA LEU A 99 -14.98 -17.35 12.94
C LEU A 99 -14.83 -16.91 14.41
N LEU A 100 -14.86 -15.60 14.66
CA LEU A 100 -14.63 -15.01 15.99
C LEU A 100 -15.91 -14.42 16.60
N GLY A 101 -17.06 -14.62 15.95
CA GLY A 101 -18.35 -14.18 16.47
C GLY A 101 -18.77 -14.93 17.74
N PRO A 102 -19.64 -14.33 18.56
CA PRO A 102 -20.14 -14.96 19.79
C PRO A 102 -20.89 -16.27 19.53
N LEU A 103 -21.53 -16.39 18.36
CA LEU A 103 -22.29 -17.56 17.94
C LEU A 103 -21.50 -18.54 17.07
N ARG A 104 -20.16 -18.49 17.08
CA ARG A 104 -19.29 -19.34 16.23
C ARG A 104 -19.49 -20.86 16.38
N ASN A 105 -19.96 -21.31 17.54
CA ASN A 105 -20.18 -22.73 17.81
C ASN A 105 -21.64 -23.17 17.59
N ALA A 106 -22.53 -22.25 17.19
CA ALA A 106 -23.93 -22.54 16.92
C ALA A 106 -24.13 -22.90 15.44
N GLU A 107 -25.16 -23.69 15.15
CA GLU A 107 -25.54 -24.07 13.78
C GLU A 107 -25.87 -22.85 12.91
N ILE A 108 -26.26 -21.73 13.53
CA ILE A 108 -26.58 -20.45 12.87
C ILE A 108 -25.39 -19.49 12.78
N SER A 109 -24.16 -19.94 13.04
CA SER A 109 -22.95 -19.12 13.02
C SER A 109 -22.80 -18.30 11.72
N LEU A 110 -23.03 -18.93 10.57
CA LEU A 110 -22.87 -18.30 9.26
C LEU A 110 -23.89 -17.16 9.03
N VAL A 111 -25.15 -17.38 9.40
CA VAL A 111 -26.22 -16.38 9.25
C VAL A 111 -26.01 -15.22 10.21
N SER A 112 -25.62 -15.50 11.46
CA SER A 112 -25.31 -14.47 12.45
C SER A 112 -24.13 -13.60 12.02
N GLY A 113 -23.06 -14.21 11.50
CA GLY A 113 -21.90 -13.51 10.96
C GLY A 113 -22.25 -12.63 9.76
N PHE A 114 -23.10 -13.12 8.85
CA PHE A 114 -23.57 -12.37 7.69
C PHE A 114 -24.41 -11.15 8.10
N LEU A 115 -25.33 -11.31 9.04
CA LEU A 115 -26.17 -10.22 9.52
C LEU A 115 -25.34 -9.11 10.20
N SER A 116 -24.36 -9.50 11.02
CA SER A 116 -23.40 -8.57 11.64
C SER A 116 -22.58 -7.81 10.59
N THR A 117 -22.16 -8.50 9.53
CA THR A 117 -21.41 -7.89 8.42
C THR A 117 -22.25 -6.84 7.68
N ILE A 118 -23.52 -7.16 7.37
CA ILE A 118 -24.43 -6.18 6.74
C ILE A 118 -24.64 -4.97 7.63
N SER A 119 -24.86 -5.17 8.93
CA SER A 119 -25.01 -4.06 9.87
C SER A 119 -23.77 -3.16 9.89
N LEU A 120 -22.57 -3.73 9.87
CA LEU A 120 -21.33 -2.95 9.78
C LEU A 120 -21.23 -2.19 8.45
N ILE A 121 -21.55 -2.82 7.32
CA ILE A 121 -21.55 -2.18 6.00
C ILE A 121 -22.51 -0.98 5.98
N LEU A 122 -23.71 -1.10 6.56
CA LEU A 122 -24.67 0.01 6.64
C LEU A 122 -24.12 1.20 7.43
N ILE A 123 -23.43 0.95 8.54
CA ILE A 123 -22.78 1.99 9.33
C ILE A 123 -21.68 2.67 8.51
N LEU A 124 -20.82 1.89 7.83
CA LEU A 124 -19.78 2.43 6.95
C LEU A 124 -20.37 3.28 5.82
N THR A 125 -21.40 2.80 5.15
CA THR A 125 -22.13 3.54 4.12
C THR A 125 -22.67 4.87 4.65
N LEU A 126 -23.24 4.88 5.84
CA LEU A 126 -23.73 6.10 6.47
C LEU A 126 -22.60 7.08 6.77
N CYS A 127 -21.49 6.61 7.33
CA CYS A 127 -20.28 7.42 7.58
C CYS A 127 -19.74 8.03 6.27
N LEU A 128 -19.67 7.24 5.20
CA LEU A 128 -19.25 7.71 3.87
C LEU A 128 -20.22 8.77 3.32
N SER A 129 -21.52 8.60 3.53
CA SER A 129 -22.53 9.57 3.09
C SER A 129 -22.38 10.91 3.81
N ILE A 130 -22.20 10.89 5.14
CA ILE A 130 -21.97 12.10 5.94
C ILE A 130 -20.68 12.79 5.48
N TYR A 131 -19.59 12.05 5.33
CA TYR A 131 -18.30 12.58 4.88
C TYR A 131 -18.41 13.29 3.53
N GLY A 132 -19.11 12.70 2.57
CA GLY A 132 -19.30 13.31 1.24
C GLY A 132 -20.12 14.59 1.27
N ASN A 133 -21.05 14.70 2.22
CA ASN A 133 -21.91 15.87 2.34
C ASN A 133 -21.20 17.05 3.02
N THR A 134 -20.30 16.78 3.97
CA THR A 134 -19.61 17.82 4.76
C THR A 134 -18.27 18.25 4.18
N SER A 135 -17.60 17.38 3.42
CA SER A 135 -16.19 17.59 3.03
C SER A 135 -16.01 18.24 1.66
N PHE A 136 -17.03 18.21 0.79
CA PHE A 136 -16.93 18.71 -0.57
C PHE A 136 -17.78 19.96 -0.76
N ASP A 137 -17.10 21.11 -0.88
CA ASP A 137 -17.70 22.35 -1.32
C ASP A 137 -17.84 22.40 -2.84
N LYS A 138 -18.87 23.08 -3.34
CA LYS A 138 -19.23 23.14 -4.76
C LYS A 138 -18.21 23.88 -5.64
N ASN A 139 -17.22 24.54 -5.04
CA ASN A 139 -16.40 25.56 -5.70
C ASN A 139 -14.99 25.10 -6.12
N GLU A 140 -14.55 23.88 -5.77
CA GLU A 140 -13.22 23.38 -6.18
C GLU A 140 -13.25 21.91 -6.65
N PRO A 141 -13.52 21.64 -7.94
CA PRO A 141 -13.37 20.29 -8.46
C PRO A 141 -11.89 20.00 -8.77
N LYS A 142 -11.16 19.42 -7.81
CA LYS A 142 -9.80 18.87 -8.06
C LYS A 142 -9.83 17.51 -8.79
N ASP A 143 -10.95 16.78 -8.74
CA ASP A 143 -11.15 15.50 -9.46
C ASP A 143 -12.65 15.09 -9.51
N TYR A 144 -13.05 14.20 -10.43
CA TYR A 144 -14.44 13.71 -10.56
C TYR A 144 -14.96 12.97 -9.32
N LEU A 145 -14.05 12.42 -8.50
CA LEU A 145 -14.37 11.73 -7.25
C LEU A 145 -14.64 12.70 -6.09
N PHE A 146 -13.91 13.82 -6.03
CA PHE A 146 -13.96 14.78 -4.93
C PHE A 146 -15.04 15.86 -5.15
N THR A 147 -16.24 15.40 -5.52
CA THR A 147 -17.44 16.21 -5.64
C THR A 147 -18.56 15.55 -4.86
N THR A 148 -19.51 16.32 -4.32
CA THR A 148 -20.66 15.76 -3.58
C THR A 148 -21.42 14.71 -4.42
N VAL A 149 -21.56 14.97 -5.74
CA VAL A 149 -22.22 14.06 -6.68
C VAL A 149 -21.38 12.81 -6.97
N GLY A 150 -20.08 12.97 -7.18
CA GLY A 150 -19.15 11.87 -7.42
C GLY A 150 -19.05 10.94 -6.21
N TRP A 151 -18.96 11.52 -5.02
CA TRP A 151 -18.88 10.78 -3.76
C TRP A 151 -20.18 10.04 -3.44
N SER A 152 -21.35 10.65 -3.68
CA SER A 152 -22.63 9.95 -3.55
C SER A 152 -22.72 8.72 -4.46
N LYS A 153 -22.22 8.82 -5.71
CA LYS A 153 -22.14 7.68 -6.64
C LYS A 153 -21.16 6.60 -6.16
N PHE A 154 -20.05 7.00 -5.52
CA PHE A 154 -19.10 6.09 -4.89
C PHE A 154 -19.74 5.34 -3.72
N THR A 155 -20.39 6.04 -2.78
CA THR A 155 -21.09 5.45 -1.63
C THR A 155 -22.20 4.47 -2.05
N GLY A 156 -22.96 4.81 -3.10
CA GLY A 156 -23.94 3.90 -3.68
C GLY A 156 -23.30 2.63 -4.24
N GLY A 157 -22.20 2.78 -5.00
CA GLY A 157 -21.42 1.65 -5.52
C GLY A 157 -20.85 0.76 -4.39
N PHE A 158 -20.29 1.38 -3.36
CA PHE A 158 -19.75 0.69 -2.18
C PHE A 158 -20.80 -0.17 -1.49
N SER A 159 -21.98 0.38 -1.24
CA SER A 159 -23.05 -0.34 -0.53
C SER A 159 -23.50 -1.60 -1.27
N ILE A 160 -23.72 -1.46 -2.58
CA ILE A 160 -24.18 -2.56 -3.45
C ILE A 160 -23.06 -3.60 -3.60
N GLY A 161 -21.83 -3.15 -3.83
CA GLY A 161 -20.66 -4.02 -3.92
C GLY A 161 -20.39 -4.78 -2.62
N ALA A 162 -20.51 -4.13 -1.47
CA ALA A 162 -20.26 -4.73 -0.17
C ALA A 162 -21.32 -5.76 0.22
N ILE A 163 -22.60 -5.48 0.01
CA ILE A 163 -23.67 -6.46 0.23
C ILE A 163 -23.49 -7.66 -0.72
N GLY A 164 -23.16 -7.40 -1.99
CA GLY A 164 -22.87 -8.45 -2.98
C GLY A 164 -21.66 -9.31 -2.60
N GLY A 165 -20.57 -8.69 -2.16
CA GLY A 165 -19.35 -9.38 -1.72
C GLY A 165 -19.56 -10.23 -0.47
N ALA A 166 -20.30 -9.71 0.51
CA ALA A 166 -20.69 -10.46 1.70
C ALA A 166 -21.61 -11.64 1.35
N GLY A 167 -22.57 -11.44 0.45
CA GLY A 167 -23.44 -12.51 -0.05
C GLY A 167 -22.68 -13.58 -0.81
N PHE A 168 -21.71 -13.18 -1.64
CA PHE A 168 -20.84 -14.13 -2.34
C PHE A 168 -19.99 -14.95 -1.37
N ALA A 169 -19.39 -14.32 -0.36
CA ALA A 169 -18.63 -15.03 0.68
C ALA A 169 -19.54 -16.02 1.45
N TYR A 170 -20.77 -15.60 1.80
CA TYR A 170 -21.76 -16.45 2.44
C TYR A 170 -22.08 -17.69 1.60
N LEU A 171 -22.31 -17.52 0.30
CA LEU A 171 -22.59 -18.64 -0.61
C LEU A 171 -21.41 -19.59 -0.75
N LEU A 172 -20.18 -19.09 -0.82
CA LEU A 172 -18.98 -19.92 -0.85
C LEU A 172 -18.84 -20.76 0.41
N LEU A 173 -19.02 -20.14 1.58
CA LEU A 173 -18.97 -20.81 2.89
C LEU A 173 -20.10 -21.83 3.07
N ALA A 174 -21.30 -21.53 2.57
CA ALA A 174 -22.43 -22.46 2.62
C ALA A 174 -22.23 -23.69 1.73
N ASN A 175 -21.46 -23.57 0.64
CA ASN A 175 -21.27 -24.62 -0.37
C ASN A 175 -19.86 -25.22 -0.39
N VAL A 176 -19.09 -25.09 0.69
CA VAL A 176 -17.72 -25.66 0.80
C VAL A 176 -17.64 -27.13 0.38
N PRO A 177 -18.56 -28.04 0.79
CA PRO A 177 -18.48 -29.45 0.39
C PRO A 177 -18.58 -29.66 -1.14
N VAL A 178 -19.37 -28.84 -1.83
CA VAL A 178 -19.52 -28.89 -3.29
C VAL A 178 -18.23 -28.42 -3.96
N LEU A 179 -17.62 -27.35 -3.45
CA LEU A 179 -16.35 -26.81 -3.95
C LEU A 179 -15.20 -27.81 -3.77
N GLN A 180 -15.15 -28.50 -2.63
CA GLN A 180 -14.17 -29.56 -2.37
C GLN A 180 -14.36 -30.75 -3.33
N SER A 181 -15.60 -31.17 -3.56
CA SER A 181 -15.90 -32.27 -4.49
C SER A 181 -15.48 -31.94 -5.93
N PHE A 182 -15.72 -30.71 -6.38
CA PHE A 182 -15.28 -30.23 -7.69
C PHE A 182 -13.75 -30.20 -7.80
N SER A 183 -13.05 -29.66 -6.78
CA SER A 183 -11.58 -29.61 -6.77
C SER A 183 -10.94 -31.00 -6.78
N LEU A 184 -11.53 -31.97 -6.08
CA LEU A 184 -11.04 -33.35 -6.03
C LEU A 184 -11.38 -34.14 -7.29
N SER A 185 -12.36 -33.70 -8.09
CA SER A 185 -12.74 -34.35 -9.36
C SER A 185 -11.90 -33.91 -10.57
N ILE A 186 -11.12 -32.84 -10.43
CA ILE A 186 -10.27 -32.25 -11.47
C ILE A 186 -8.82 -32.76 -11.43
N PHE A 187 -8.42 -33.39 -10.33
CA PHE A 187 -7.14 -34.09 -10.16
C PHE A 187 -7.38 -35.60 -10.11
#